data_AF-A0A421JE71-F1
#
_entry.id   AF-A0A421JE71-F1
#
_cell.length_a   1.000
_cell.length_b   1.000
_cell.length_c   1.000
_cell.angle_alpha   90.00
_cell.angle_beta   90.00
_cell.angle_gamma   90.00
#
_symmetry.space_group_name_H-M   'P 1'
#
loop_
_entity.id
_entity.type
_entity.pdbx_description
1 polymer ?
#
loop_
_entity_poly.entity_id
_entity_poly.type
_entity_poly.pdbx_seq_one_letter_code
_entity_poly.pdbx_strand_id
1 'polypeptide(L)'
;MSFRALLRMPPKRAPLVIADWDETITTKDTIGLLAEAAYNAKPSYKPPFSHFVDVYMQASCAYKRQYARPRTTVADERQYQSGLHPVEMSSINEIVARGLFKDVSRSHFDAVAKKVELRDNFIQFLNYCVCSQIPVIVLSINWCKYFIEQVLLRHGFEPSDHLQVVSNDFVYKNDICTGQFGGEFSVRTGLDKVQYMDQLKNQRKIMYIGDSSTDLFPLLESELGVIIEGGSVKKVAENLGITVKDLKESHSESQELHSESQKVYNSSQKLHRQKILYEGSWSDILNALKTL
;
A
#
# COMPACT_ATOMS: atom_id res chain seq x y z
N MET A 1 -37.97 16.39 -3.11
CA MET A 1 -37.90 14.92 -3.28
C MET A 1 -36.86 14.39 -2.30
N SER A 2 -37.25 13.40 -1.51
CA SER A 2 -36.55 12.93 -0.29
C SER A 2 -35.32 12.08 -0.62
N PHE A 3 -34.11 12.58 -0.32
CA PHE A 3 -32.86 11.80 -0.35
C PHE A 3 -32.73 10.93 0.92
N ARG A 4 -33.68 10.00 1.10
CA ARG A 4 -33.41 8.76 1.85
C ARG A 4 -32.81 7.78 0.85
N ALA A 5 -31.55 8.00 0.47
CA ALA A 5 -30.75 6.92 -0.09
C ALA A 5 -30.55 5.92 1.04
N LEU A 6 -30.99 4.68 0.81
CA LEU A 6 -30.96 3.59 1.77
C LEU A 6 -29.60 3.53 2.48
N LEU A 7 -29.61 3.71 3.80
CA LEU A 7 -28.62 3.13 4.70
C LEU A 7 -28.78 1.60 4.56
N ARG A 8 -28.14 1.01 3.55
CA ARG A 8 -27.91 -0.42 3.52
C ARG A 8 -27.10 -0.73 4.77
N MET A 9 -27.69 -1.49 5.69
CA MET A 9 -26.93 -2.09 6.78
C MET A 9 -25.74 -2.84 6.17
N PRO A 10 -24.55 -2.78 6.78
CA PRO A 10 -23.37 -3.43 6.23
C PRO A 10 -23.68 -4.91 5.98
N PRO A 11 -23.32 -5.47 4.82
CA PRO A 11 -23.46 -6.90 4.59
C PRO A 11 -22.77 -7.64 5.73
N LYS A 12 -23.38 -8.73 6.20
CA LYS A 12 -23.09 -9.38 7.50
C LYS A 12 -21.62 -9.79 7.75
N ARG A 13 -20.69 -9.62 6.78
CA ARG A 13 -19.22 -9.60 6.95
C ARG A 13 -18.53 -8.76 5.86
N ALA A 14 -18.70 -7.43 5.87
CA ALA A 14 -17.95 -6.55 4.98
C ALA A 14 -16.42 -6.79 5.08
N PRO A 15 -15.69 -6.79 3.96
CA PRO A 15 -14.25 -7.03 3.97
C PRO A 15 -13.52 -5.88 4.71
N LEU A 16 -12.34 -6.18 5.23
CA LEU A 16 -11.35 -5.17 5.57
C LEU A 16 -10.65 -4.73 4.29
N VAL A 17 -10.69 -3.44 3.99
CA VAL A 17 -9.94 -2.87 2.87
C VAL A 17 -8.57 -2.45 3.38
N ILE A 18 -7.52 -2.90 2.71
CA ILE A 18 -6.15 -2.44 2.95
C ILE A 18 -5.62 -1.89 1.63
N ALA A 19 -5.11 -0.67 1.64
CA ALA A 19 -4.57 -0.03 0.43
C ALA A 19 -3.17 0.52 0.71
N ASP A 20 -2.26 0.32 -0.23
CA ASP A 20 -1.00 1.06 -0.24
C ASP A 20 -1.25 2.56 -0.51
N TRP A 21 -0.25 3.39 -0.20
CA TRP A 21 -0.33 4.84 -0.33
C TRP A 21 0.28 5.36 -1.63
N ASP A 22 1.61 5.29 -1.75
CA ASP A 22 2.39 5.92 -2.82
C ASP A 22 2.14 5.22 -4.14
N GLU A 23 1.75 5.95 -5.18
CA GLU A 23 1.39 5.35 -6.47
C GLU A 23 0.31 4.26 -6.36
N THR A 24 -0.49 4.25 -5.27
CA THR A 24 -1.74 3.47 -5.12
C THR A 24 -2.94 4.38 -4.82
N ILE A 25 -2.89 5.10 -3.72
CA ILE A 25 -3.86 6.16 -3.39
C ILE A 25 -3.44 7.48 -4.06
N THR A 26 -2.14 7.80 -4.04
CA THR A 26 -1.61 9.00 -4.68
C THR A 26 -1.30 8.74 -6.15
N THR A 27 -1.25 9.81 -6.95
CA THR A 27 -0.87 9.71 -8.38
C THR A 27 0.63 9.47 -8.59
N LYS A 28 1.46 9.75 -7.58
CA LYS A 28 2.93 9.72 -7.61
C LYS A 28 3.50 9.35 -6.25
N ASP A 29 4.74 8.88 -6.24
CA ASP A 29 5.55 8.76 -5.01
C ASP A 29 5.65 10.11 -4.28
N THR A 30 5.51 10.06 -2.94
CA THR A 30 5.50 11.25 -2.07
C THR A 30 6.75 11.38 -1.20
N ILE A 31 7.73 10.48 -1.29
CA ILE A 31 8.98 10.56 -0.52
C ILE A 31 9.76 11.84 -0.87
N GLY A 32 9.73 12.26 -2.14
CA GLY A 32 10.31 13.52 -2.58
C GLY A 32 9.72 14.75 -1.86
N LEU A 33 8.42 14.72 -1.53
CA LEU A 33 7.76 15.80 -0.79
C LEU A 33 8.20 15.82 0.68
N LEU A 34 8.41 14.66 1.30
CA LEU A 34 8.98 14.61 2.65
C LEU A 34 10.39 15.19 2.68
N ALA A 35 11.23 14.85 1.71
CA ALA A 35 12.55 15.46 1.58
C ALA A 35 12.42 16.98 1.44
N GLU A 36 11.50 17.46 0.60
CA GLU A 36 11.24 18.90 0.44
C GLU A 36 10.88 19.58 1.77
N ALA A 37 10.07 18.96 2.64
CA ALA A 37 9.77 19.51 3.97
C ALA A 37 11.05 19.75 4.80
N ALA A 38 12.00 18.81 4.76
CA ALA A 38 13.27 18.95 5.47
C ALA A 38 14.15 20.06 4.89
N TYR A 39 14.24 20.18 3.56
CA TYR A 39 15.03 21.24 2.92
C TYR A 39 14.37 22.62 3.03
N ASN A 40 13.04 22.69 3.07
CA ASN A 40 12.32 23.95 3.36
C ASN A 40 12.62 24.43 4.78
N ALA A 41 12.67 23.52 5.75
CA ALA A 41 13.05 23.84 7.13
C ALA A 41 14.54 24.22 7.27
N LYS A 42 15.40 23.65 6.42
CA LYS A 42 16.86 23.84 6.47
C LYS A 42 17.46 24.06 5.07
N PRO A 43 17.26 25.24 4.44
CA PRO A 43 17.65 25.48 3.05
C PRO A 43 19.14 25.32 2.75
N SER A 44 19.99 25.54 3.77
CA SER A 44 21.45 25.40 3.66
C SER A 44 21.96 23.99 3.96
N TYR A 45 21.09 23.04 4.30
CA TYR A 45 21.48 21.68 4.64
C TYR A 45 22.18 20.98 3.46
N LYS A 46 23.21 20.20 3.78
CA LYS A 46 23.93 19.34 2.84
C LYS A 46 24.05 17.94 3.45
N PRO A 47 24.06 16.87 2.64
CA PRO A 47 24.04 16.82 1.16
C PRO A 47 22.63 17.09 0.56
N PRO A 48 22.47 17.22 -0.78
CA PRO A 48 21.15 17.25 -1.43
C PRO A 48 20.45 15.89 -1.35
N PHE A 49 19.14 15.84 -1.61
CA PHE A 49 18.36 14.61 -1.45
C PHE A 49 18.86 13.47 -2.35
N SER A 50 19.40 13.81 -3.53
CA SER A 50 19.98 12.85 -4.47
C SER A 50 21.08 11.98 -3.85
N HIS A 51 21.82 12.47 -2.84
CA HIS A 51 22.78 11.66 -2.10
C HIS A 51 22.13 10.44 -1.44
N PHE A 52 20.98 10.62 -0.79
CA PHE A 52 20.30 9.52 -0.11
C PHE A 52 19.65 8.56 -1.11
N VAL A 53 19.17 9.08 -2.24
CA VAL A 53 18.73 8.27 -3.38
C VAL A 53 19.90 7.44 -3.92
N ASP A 54 21.08 8.02 -4.09
CA ASP A 54 22.27 7.31 -4.57
C ASP A 54 22.70 6.21 -3.60
N VAL A 55 22.65 6.46 -2.28
CA VAL A 55 22.93 5.44 -1.25
C VAL A 55 21.98 4.25 -1.40
N TYR A 56 20.67 4.50 -1.53
CA TYR A 56 19.68 3.45 -1.78
C TYR A 56 19.98 2.70 -3.07
N MET A 57 20.22 3.42 -4.17
CA MET A 57 20.43 2.83 -5.48
C MET A 57 21.69 1.99 -5.53
N GLN A 58 22.76 2.38 -4.83
CA GLN A 58 23.98 1.57 -4.70
C GLN A 58 23.71 0.26 -3.96
N ALA A 59 23.01 0.31 -2.82
CA ALA A 59 22.62 -0.88 -2.07
C ALA A 59 21.69 -1.80 -2.90
N SER A 60 20.69 -1.23 -3.57
CA SER A 60 19.75 -1.94 -4.43
C SER A 60 20.45 -2.60 -5.62
N CYS A 61 21.36 -1.88 -6.29
CA CYS A 61 22.17 -2.44 -7.36
C CYS A 61 23.08 -3.57 -6.88
N ALA A 62 23.77 -3.39 -5.75
CA ALA A 62 24.63 -4.41 -5.18
C ALA A 62 23.85 -5.68 -4.80
N TYR A 63 22.67 -5.51 -4.21
CA TYR A 63 21.78 -6.61 -3.87
C TYR A 63 21.26 -7.35 -5.11
N LYS A 64 20.76 -6.62 -6.12
CA LYS A 64 20.30 -7.19 -7.39
C LYS A 64 21.37 -8.03 -8.09
N ARG A 65 22.65 -7.62 -8.04
CA ARG A 65 23.77 -8.39 -8.62
C ARG A 65 23.98 -9.76 -7.97
N GLN A 66 23.58 -9.95 -6.72
CA GLN A 66 23.66 -11.25 -6.04
C GLN A 66 22.66 -12.26 -6.62
N TYR A 67 21.60 -11.78 -7.27
CA TYR A 67 20.57 -12.58 -7.92
C TYR A 67 20.80 -12.61 -9.44
N ALA A 68 21.93 -13.16 -9.86
CA ALA A 68 22.33 -13.24 -11.28
C ALA A 68 21.41 -14.12 -12.14
N ARG A 69 20.58 -14.98 -11.51
CA ARG A 69 19.56 -15.79 -12.19
C ARG A 69 18.21 -15.06 -12.17
N PRO A 70 17.44 -15.08 -13.27
CA PRO A 70 16.10 -14.53 -13.30
C PRO A 70 15.21 -15.16 -12.21
N ARG A 71 14.38 -14.34 -11.56
CA ARG A 71 13.37 -14.80 -10.60
C ARG A 71 12.14 -15.26 -11.38
N THR A 72 12.02 -16.56 -11.60
CA THR A 72 10.97 -17.15 -12.46
C THR A 72 9.86 -17.80 -11.68
N THR A 73 10.02 -18.01 -10.37
CA THR A 73 9.00 -18.59 -9.50
C THR A 73 8.63 -17.66 -8.35
N VAL A 74 7.40 -17.81 -7.84
CA VAL A 74 6.92 -17.07 -6.65
C VAL A 74 7.84 -17.31 -5.44
N ALA A 75 8.42 -18.51 -5.32
CA ALA A 75 9.37 -18.83 -4.26
C ALA A 75 10.68 -18.05 -4.40
N ASP A 76 11.23 -17.94 -5.61
CA ASP A 76 12.44 -17.15 -5.88
C ASP A 76 12.21 -15.66 -5.61
N GLU A 77 11.05 -15.13 -6.03
CA GLU A 77 10.67 -13.75 -5.75
C GLU A 77 10.53 -13.51 -4.24
N ARG A 78 9.94 -14.45 -3.49
CA ARG A 78 9.82 -14.33 -2.03
C ARG A 78 11.18 -14.33 -1.36
N GLN A 79 12.07 -15.22 -1.79
CA GLN A 79 13.44 -15.28 -1.28
C GLN A 79 14.17 -13.96 -1.57
N TYR A 80 14.01 -13.39 -2.77
CA TYR A 80 14.58 -12.08 -3.10
C TYR A 80 14.02 -10.97 -2.21
N GLN A 81 12.71 -10.91 -1.99
CA GLN A 81 12.12 -9.86 -1.14
C GLN A 81 12.50 -10.01 0.33
N SER A 82 12.77 -11.23 0.81
CA SER A 82 13.17 -11.49 2.20
C SER A 82 14.50 -10.86 2.63
N GLY A 83 15.39 -10.55 1.69
CA GLY A 83 16.65 -9.86 1.97
C GLY A 83 16.65 -8.37 1.63
N LEU A 84 15.50 -7.75 1.33
CA LEU A 84 15.44 -6.32 0.98
C LEU A 84 15.55 -5.39 2.19
N HIS A 85 15.30 -5.87 3.41
CA HIS A 85 15.29 -4.99 4.58
C HIS A 85 16.60 -4.18 4.76
N PRO A 86 17.82 -4.78 4.68
CA PRO A 86 19.06 -4.00 4.71
C PRO A 86 19.21 -3.01 3.55
N VAL A 87 18.61 -3.28 2.39
CA VAL A 87 18.62 -2.38 1.23
C VAL A 87 17.79 -1.15 1.53
N GLU A 88 16.55 -1.33 1.99
CA GLU A 88 15.64 -0.24 2.37
C GLU A 88 16.23 0.60 3.51
N MET A 89 16.85 -0.06 4.49
CA MET A 89 17.48 0.63 5.62
C MET A 89 18.74 1.41 5.26
N SER A 90 19.36 1.20 4.09
CA SER A 90 20.62 1.86 3.72
C SER A 90 20.50 3.39 3.69
N SER A 91 19.53 3.92 2.95
CA SER A 91 19.29 5.37 2.87
C SER A 91 18.65 5.92 4.14
N ILE A 92 17.78 5.14 4.79
CA ILE A 92 17.15 5.51 6.06
C ILE A 92 18.21 5.73 7.15
N ASN A 93 19.17 4.81 7.27
CA ASN A 93 20.26 4.94 8.24
C ASN A 93 21.13 6.16 7.96
N GLU A 94 21.43 6.44 6.68
CA GLU A 94 22.18 7.66 6.30
C GLU A 94 21.37 8.94 6.60
N ILE A 95 20.06 8.94 6.33
CA ILE A 95 19.14 10.05 6.65
C ILE A 95 19.16 10.35 8.15
N VAL A 96 19.08 9.30 8.98
CA VAL A 96 19.10 9.40 10.44
C VAL A 96 20.47 9.87 10.92
N ALA A 97 21.57 9.26 10.44
CA ALA A 97 22.94 9.60 10.83
C ALA A 97 23.30 11.05 10.51
N ARG A 98 22.80 11.58 9.38
CA ARG A 98 23.02 12.96 8.97
C ARG A 98 22.02 13.94 9.61
N GLY A 99 20.95 13.44 10.22
CA GLY A 99 19.93 14.27 10.86
C GLY A 99 19.11 15.09 9.86
N LEU A 100 18.82 14.56 8.67
CA LEU A 100 18.07 15.30 7.63
C LEU A 100 16.72 15.79 8.15
N PHE A 101 16.00 14.99 8.94
CA PHE A 101 14.70 15.37 9.50
C PHE A 101 14.78 15.96 10.92
N LYS A 102 15.97 16.00 11.53
CA LYS A 102 16.13 16.58 12.85
C LYS A 102 15.77 18.07 12.83
N ASP A 103 15.04 18.52 13.84
CA ASP A 103 14.59 19.90 14.06
C ASP A 103 13.57 20.41 13.02
N VAL A 104 12.97 19.51 12.23
CA VAL A 104 11.89 19.86 11.29
C VAL A 104 10.54 19.87 12.03
N SER A 105 9.83 21.00 12.03
CA SER A 105 8.51 21.08 12.66
C SER A 105 7.41 20.42 11.82
N ARG A 106 6.32 19.98 12.47
CA ARG A 106 5.11 19.47 11.80
C ARG A 106 4.55 20.39 10.71
N SER A 107 4.61 21.70 10.92
CA SER A 107 4.13 22.69 9.94
C SER A 107 4.81 22.59 8.57
N HIS A 108 6.05 22.09 8.50
CA HIS A 108 6.72 21.84 7.21
C HIS A 108 6.13 20.64 6.49
N PHE A 109 5.77 19.58 7.22
CA PHE A 109 5.05 18.43 6.67
C PHE A 109 3.62 18.84 6.23
N ASP A 110 2.92 19.65 7.02
CA ASP A 110 1.60 20.18 6.66
C ASP A 110 1.64 20.99 5.37
N ALA A 111 2.73 21.74 5.14
CA ALA A 111 2.91 22.56 3.94
C ALA A 111 3.08 21.71 2.68
N VAL A 112 3.83 20.60 2.75
CA VAL A 112 4.02 19.71 1.60
C VAL A 112 2.86 18.74 1.39
N ALA A 113 2.10 18.40 2.44
CA ALA A 113 0.88 17.60 2.34
C ALA A 113 -0.15 18.21 1.38
N LYS A 114 -0.14 19.54 1.22
CA LYS A 114 -1.02 20.28 0.29
C LYS A 114 -0.73 20.00 -1.18
N LYS A 115 0.45 19.45 -1.49
CA LYS A 115 0.91 19.17 -2.85
C LYS A 115 0.60 17.75 -3.30
N VAL A 116 0.08 16.91 -2.41
CA VAL A 116 -0.26 15.53 -2.74
C VAL A 116 -1.52 15.51 -3.60
N GLU A 117 -1.41 14.85 -4.75
CA GLU A 117 -2.52 14.57 -5.65
C GLU A 117 -3.00 13.14 -5.41
N LEU A 118 -4.27 12.99 -5.04
CA LEU A 118 -4.92 11.70 -4.90
C LEU A 118 -5.44 11.24 -6.26
N ARG A 119 -5.43 9.94 -6.51
CA ARG A 119 -6.00 9.37 -7.72
C ARG A 119 -7.51 9.63 -7.79
N ASP A 120 -7.98 9.79 -9.01
CA ASP A 120 -9.41 9.96 -9.30
C ASP A 120 -10.23 8.85 -8.65
N ASN A 121 -11.39 9.24 -8.13
CA ASN A 121 -12.37 8.35 -7.50
C ASN A 121 -11.96 7.71 -6.17
N PHE A 122 -10.74 7.91 -5.66
CA PHE A 122 -10.35 7.43 -4.32
C PHE A 122 -11.21 8.07 -3.22
N ILE A 123 -11.47 9.38 -3.29
CA ILE A 123 -12.31 10.07 -2.29
C ILE A 123 -13.75 9.55 -2.29
N GLN A 124 -14.30 9.27 -3.46
CA GLN A 124 -15.63 8.67 -3.62
C GLN A 124 -15.66 7.25 -3.03
N PHE A 125 -14.61 6.47 -3.26
CA PHE A 125 -14.42 5.15 -2.66
C PHE A 125 -14.36 5.22 -1.13
N LEU A 126 -13.55 6.13 -0.58
CA LEU A 126 -13.37 6.27 0.86
C LEU A 126 -14.65 6.76 1.55
N ASN A 127 -15.37 7.72 0.96
CA ASN A 127 -16.69 8.16 1.41
C ASN A 127 -17.68 6.98 1.48
N TYR A 128 -17.70 6.12 0.46
CA TYR A 128 -18.56 4.95 0.46
C TYR A 128 -18.21 3.99 1.61
N CYS A 129 -16.91 3.73 1.83
CA CYS A 129 -16.46 2.87 2.92
C CYS A 129 -16.88 3.42 4.29
N VAL A 130 -16.63 4.71 4.54
CA VAL A 130 -17.02 5.38 5.80
C VAL A 130 -18.52 5.32 6.03
N CYS A 131 -19.33 5.72 5.04
CA CYS A 131 -20.79 5.70 5.15
C CYS A 131 -21.37 4.28 5.33
N SER A 132 -20.66 3.27 4.81
CA SER A 132 -21.06 1.86 4.90
C SER A 132 -20.40 1.11 6.07
N GLN A 133 -19.62 1.81 6.92
CA GLN A 133 -18.84 1.23 8.02
C GLN A 133 -17.91 0.08 7.59
N ILE A 134 -17.36 0.17 6.38
CA ILE A 134 -16.33 -0.73 5.87
C ILE A 134 -14.98 -0.21 6.37
N PRO A 135 -14.24 -0.96 7.20
CA PRO A 135 -12.96 -0.50 7.72
C PRO A 135 -11.91 -0.44 6.61
N VAL A 136 -11.11 0.63 6.62
CA VAL A 136 -10.02 0.90 5.69
C VAL A 136 -8.72 1.08 6.48
N ILE A 137 -7.66 0.40 6.03
CA ILE A 137 -6.30 0.62 6.51
C ILE A 137 -5.45 1.10 5.34
N VAL A 138 -4.84 2.27 5.47
CA VAL A 138 -3.72 2.68 4.60
C VAL A 138 -2.46 2.04 5.15
N LEU A 139 -1.85 1.09 4.42
CA LEU A 139 -0.66 0.35 4.83
C LEU A 139 0.52 0.66 3.91
N SER A 140 1.47 1.45 4.39
CA SER A 140 2.52 2.03 3.56
C SER A 140 3.92 1.84 4.13
N ILE A 141 4.91 1.76 3.23
CA ILE A 141 6.34 1.85 3.57
C ILE A 141 6.83 3.30 3.74
N ASN A 142 5.94 4.28 3.53
CA ASN A 142 6.25 5.69 3.65
C ASN A 142 6.86 6.03 5.04
N TRP A 143 7.60 7.12 5.10
CA TRP A 143 8.39 7.49 6.28
C TRP A 143 7.59 8.23 7.35
N CYS A 144 6.46 8.84 7.00
CA CYS A 144 5.76 9.79 7.85
C CYS A 144 4.24 9.53 7.85
N LYS A 145 3.78 8.74 8.83
CA LYS A 145 2.36 8.52 9.10
C LYS A 145 1.61 9.83 9.27
N TYR A 146 2.15 10.75 10.07
CA TYR A 146 1.54 12.07 10.30
C TYR A 146 1.25 12.80 8.98
N PHE A 147 2.18 12.77 8.01
CA PHE A 147 1.99 13.39 6.70
C PHE A 147 0.82 12.79 5.93
N ILE A 148 0.67 11.46 5.90
CA ILE A 148 -0.46 10.79 5.25
C ILE A 148 -1.78 11.19 5.93
N GLU A 149 -1.82 11.20 7.26
CA GLU A 149 -3.00 11.62 8.02
C GLU A 149 -3.39 13.07 7.71
N GLN A 150 -2.43 13.98 7.56
CA GLN A 150 -2.71 15.36 7.16
C GLN A 150 -3.27 15.48 5.74
N VAL A 151 -2.84 14.63 4.81
CA VAL A 151 -3.43 14.59 3.46
C VAL A 151 -4.90 14.16 3.57
N LEU A 152 -5.20 13.06 4.27
CA LEU A 152 -6.57 12.56 4.44
C LEU A 152 -7.47 13.58 5.17
N LEU A 153 -6.96 14.22 6.22
CA LEU A 153 -7.66 15.25 6.98
C LEU A 153 -8.10 16.42 6.11
N ARG A 154 -7.24 16.87 5.19
CA ARG A 154 -7.55 17.95 4.24
C ARG A 154 -8.69 17.60 3.28
N HIS A 155 -8.95 16.32 3.08
CA HIS A 155 -10.10 15.82 2.32
C HIS A 155 -11.31 15.48 3.20
N GLY A 156 -11.29 15.82 4.49
CA GLY A 156 -12.38 15.62 5.43
C GLY A 156 -12.38 14.26 6.13
N PHE A 157 -11.27 13.53 6.10
CA PHE A 157 -11.16 12.20 6.71
C PHE A 157 -10.18 12.19 7.88
N GLU A 158 -10.73 12.07 9.08
CA GLU A 158 -9.95 11.91 10.32
C GLU A 158 -9.63 10.44 10.61
N PRO A 159 -8.44 10.14 11.17
CA PRO A 159 -8.15 8.82 11.71
C PRO A 159 -9.21 8.37 12.71
N SER A 160 -9.68 7.13 12.58
CA SER A 160 -10.72 6.54 13.43
C SER A 160 -10.61 5.02 13.43
N ASP A 161 -11.46 4.34 14.19
CA ASP A 161 -11.54 2.87 14.16
C ASP A 161 -11.91 2.31 12.78
N HIS A 162 -12.47 3.13 11.90
CA HIS A 162 -12.86 2.75 10.54
C HIS A 162 -11.88 3.23 9.45
N LEU A 163 -10.96 4.13 9.78
CA LEU A 163 -9.90 4.59 8.88
C LEU A 163 -8.60 4.73 9.65
N GLN A 164 -7.68 3.79 9.42
CA GLN A 164 -6.39 3.77 10.09
C GLN A 164 -5.26 3.99 9.09
N VAL A 165 -4.20 4.68 9.53
CA VAL A 165 -2.95 4.76 8.80
C VAL A 165 -1.88 3.98 9.56
N VAL A 166 -1.26 3.05 8.86
CA VAL A 166 -0.18 2.19 9.33
C VAL A 166 1.00 2.42 8.40
N SER A 167 2.00 3.12 8.91
CA SER A 167 3.19 3.52 8.19
C SER A 167 4.30 3.74 9.21
N ASN A 168 5.53 3.94 8.75
CA ASN A 168 6.57 4.45 9.64
C ASN A 168 6.23 5.89 10.05
N ASP A 169 6.78 6.32 11.18
CA ASP A 169 6.65 7.71 11.59
C ASP A 169 7.92 8.20 12.31
N PHE A 170 8.09 9.51 12.33
CA PHE A 170 9.13 10.14 13.12
C PHE A 170 8.73 10.27 14.58
N VAL A 171 9.72 10.31 15.48
CA VAL A 171 9.51 10.70 16.87
C VAL A 171 9.52 12.22 16.97
N TYR A 172 8.52 12.79 17.62
CA TYR A 172 8.36 14.23 17.82
C TYR A 172 8.49 14.63 19.29
N LYS A 173 9.05 15.81 19.55
CA LYS A 173 9.04 16.48 20.85
C LYS A 173 8.56 17.92 20.65
N ASN A 174 7.44 18.28 21.28
CA ASN A 174 6.82 19.61 21.12
C ASN A 174 6.63 19.99 19.64
N ASP A 175 6.04 19.09 18.85
CA ASP A 175 5.83 19.21 17.39
C ASP A 175 7.08 19.36 16.52
N ILE A 176 8.27 19.14 17.09
CA ILE A 176 9.56 19.15 16.38
C ILE A 176 10.04 17.72 16.21
N CYS A 177 10.37 17.34 14.96
CA CYS A 177 10.91 16.04 14.63
C CYS A 177 12.32 15.87 15.21
N THR A 178 12.54 14.75 15.92
CA THR A 178 13.84 14.40 16.48
C THR A 178 14.83 13.86 15.42
N GLY A 179 14.35 13.60 14.21
CA GLY A 179 15.09 12.93 13.14
C GLY A 179 15.21 11.41 13.30
N GLN A 180 14.61 10.85 14.36
CA GLN A 180 14.56 9.41 14.60
C GLN A 180 13.20 8.84 14.19
N PHE A 181 13.17 7.58 13.77
CA PHE A 181 11.93 6.84 13.52
C PHE A 181 11.43 6.19 14.81
N GLY A 182 10.11 6.16 15.01
CA GLY A 182 9.44 5.47 16.12
C GLY A 182 9.49 3.94 16.01
N GLY A 183 9.03 3.24 17.05
CA GLY A 183 9.41 1.83 17.28
C GLY A 183 8.34 0.83 17.73
N GLU A 184 7.04 1.04 17.49
CA GLU A 184 6.06 -0.03 17.78
C GLU A 184 5.88 -1.01 16.60
N PHE A 185 5.92 -0.51 15.36
CA PHE A 185 5.89 -1.34 14.15
C PHE A 185 6.54 -0.59 13.00
N SER A 186 7.45 -1.24 12.26
CA SER A 186 8.16 -0.65 11.14
C SER A 186 7.84 -1.39 9.85
N VAL A 187 7.23 -0.68 8.90
CA VAL A 187 6.85 -1.22 7.60
C VAL A 187 7.89 -0.76 6.59
N ARG A 188 8.90 -1.58 6.28
CA ARG A 188 9.99 -1.19 5.36
C ARG A 188 9.95 -1.94 4.05
N THR A 189 9.36 -3.12 4.06
CA THR A 189 9.36 -4.05 2.93
C THR A 189 7.96 -4.60 2.69
N GLY A 190 7.76 -5.24 1.53
CA GLY A 190 6.52 -5.96 1.24
C GLY A 190 6.22 -7.09 2.22
N LEU A 191 7.26 -7.73 2.78
CA LEU A 191 7.06 -8.79 3.77
C LEU A 191 6.66 -8.24 5.15
N ASP A 192 7.04 -7.00 5.49
CA ASP A 192 6.53 -6.34 6.70
C ASP A 192 5.02 -6.08 6.56
N LYS A 193 4.54 -5.74 5.35
CA LYS A 193 3.10 -5.61 5.07
C LYS A 193 2.37 -6.95 5.22
N VAL A 194 2.97 -8.05 4.75
CA VAL A 194 2.45 -9.42 4.98
C VAL A 194 2.34 -9.73 6.46
N GLN A 195 3.40 -9.48 7.22
CA GLN A 195 3.42 -9.72 8.66
C GLN A 195 2.32 -8.92 9.39
N TYR A 196 2.07 -7.68 8.97
CA TYR A 196 0.95 -6.89 9.48
C TYR A 196 -0.39 -7.56 9.17
N MET A 197 -0.61 -7.95 7.91
CA MET A 197 -1.85 -8.60 7.48
C MET A 197 -2.12 -9.92 8.20
N ASP A 198 -1.09 -10.72 8.49
CA ASP A 198 -1.22 -12.00 9.20
C ASP A 198 -1.89 -11.86 10.57
N GLN A 199 -1.69 -10.71 11.24
CA GLN A 199 -2.33 -10.41 12.52
C GLN A 199 -3.84 -10.18 12.38
N LEU A 200 -4.32 -9.90 11.16
CA LEU A 200 -5.70 -9.50 10.84
C LEU A 200 -6.49 -10.60 10.13
N LYS A 201 -5.84 -11.57 9.46
CA LYS A 201 -6.47 -12.61 8.63
C LYS A 201 -7.54 -13.44 9.36
N ASN A 202 -7.40 -13.63 10.67
CA ASN A 202 -8.39 -14.39 11.46
C ASN A 202 -9.66 -13.59 11.81
N GLN A 203 -9.67 -12.29 11.54
CA GLN A 203 -10.75 -11.38 11.96
C GLN A 203 -11.76 -11.12 10.83
N ARG A 204 -11.28 -10.91 9.60
CA ARG A 204 -12.10 -10.52 8.43
C ARG A 204 -11.44 -10.97 7.13
N LYS A 205 -12.26 -11.10 6.07
CA LYS A 205 -11.73 -11.19 4.70
C LYS A 205 -11.04 -9.87 4.35
N ILE A 206 -9.89 -9.94 3.70
CA ILE A 206 -9.08 -8.79 3.31
C ILE A 206 -9.18 -8.59 1.80
N MET A 207 -9.52 -7.37 1.40
CA MET A 207 -9.27 -6.84 0.07
C MET A 207 -7.99 -6.00 0.15
N TYR A 208 -6.93 -6.38 -0.57
CA TYR A 208 -5.70 -5.62 -0.62
C TYR A 208 -5.57 -4.91 -1.97
N ILE A 209 -5.26 -3.61 -1.94
CA ILE A 209 -5.02 -2.79 -3.14
C ILE A 209 -3.58 -2.26 -3.12
N GLY A 210 -2.85 -2.41 -4.22
CA GLY A 210 -1.47 -1.91 -4.34
C GLY A 210 -1.01 -1.82 -5.80
N ASP A 211 0.16 -1.24 -6.02
CA ASP A 211 0.68 -0.99 -7.37
C ASP A 211 2.05 -1.63 -7.61
N SER A 212 2.83 -1.87 -6.56
CA SER A 212 4.28 -2.04 -6.67
C SER A 212 4.75 -3.45 -6.30
N SER A 213 6.02 -3.74 -6.58
CA SER A 213 6.64 -5.02 -6.17
C SER A 213 6.53 -5.31 -4.67
N THR A 214 6.44 -4.27 -3.82
CA THR A 214 6.26 -4.42 -2.37
C THR A 214 4.85 -4.89 -2.00
N ASP A 215 3.90 -4.78 -2.92
CA ASP A 215 2.52 -5.20 -2.74
C ASP A 215 2.25 -6.60 -3.26
N LEU A 216 3.19 -7.22 -3.99
CA LEU A 216 2.99 -8.54 -4.61
C LEU A 216 2.52 -9.60 -3.62
N PHE A 217 3.22 -9.76 -2.49
CA PHE A 217 2.83 -10.76 -1.49
C PHE A 217 1.58 -10.40 -0.70
N PRO A 218 1.40 -9.16 -0.23
CA PRO A 218 0.10 -8.71 0.30
C PRO A 218 -1.09 -9.02 -0.63
N LEU A 219 -0.97 -8.72 -1.93
CA LEU A 219 -1.96 -9.06 -2.95
C LEU A 219 -2.20 -10.58 -3.02
N LEU A 220 -1.12 -11.36 -3.14
CA LEU A 220 -1.15 -12.83 -3.19
C LEU A 220 -1.56 -13.49 -1.89
N GLU A 221 -1.70 -12.79 -0.78
CA GLU A 221 -2.06 -13.36 0.51
C GLU A 221 -3.44 -12.92 1.01
N SER A 222 -3.97 -11.83 0.47
CA SER A 222 -5.35 -11.37 0.69
C SER A 222 -6.42 -12.27 0.04
N GLU A 223 -7.66 -12.26 0.52
CA GLU A 223 -8.77 -12.98 -0.14
C GLU A 223 -9.09 -12.38 -1.52
N LEU A 224 -8.91 -11.08 -1.68
CA LEU A 224 -9.10 -10.35 -2.93
C LEU A 224 -7.94 -9.35 -3.14
N GLY A 225 -6.98 -9.71 -3.98
CA GLY A 225 -5.87 -8.84 -4.35
C GLY A 225 -6.20 -8.06 -5.62
N VAL A 226 -6.15 -6.72 -5.54
CA VAL A 226 -6.41 -5.81 -6.66
C VAL A 226 -5.20 -4.93 -6.92
N ILE A 227 -4.65 -5.03 -8.12
CA ILE A 227 -3.62 -4.14 -8.64
C ILE A 227 -4.32 -2.87 -9.10
N ILE A 228 -3.90 -1.71 -8.59
CA ILE A 228 -4.41 -0.44 -9.11
C ILE A 228 -3.96 -0.29 -10.58
N GLU A 229 -4.84 0.22 -11.43
CA GLU A 229 -4.53 0.43 -12.85
C GLU A 229 -3.20 1.19 -13.06
N GLY A 230 -2.35 0.64 -13.92
CA GLY A 230 -1.00 1.18 -14.18
C GLY A 230 0.08 0.72 -13.19
N GLY A 231 -0.28 -0.11 -12.19
CA GLY A 231 0.67 -0.64 -11.22
C GLY A 231 1.76 -1.53 -11.83
N SER A 232 3.02 -1.24 -11.47
CA SER A 232 4.19 -1.97 -11.95
C SER A 232 4.21 -3.46 -11.57
N VAL A 233 3.51 -3.84 -10.49
CA VAL A 233 3.43 -5.21 -9.98
C VAL A 233 2.73 -6.17 -10.94
N LYS A 234 1.86 -5.68 -11.83
CA LYS A 234 1.19 -6.51 -12.85
C LYS A 234 2.18 -7.30 -13.68
N LYS A 235 3.20 -6.62 -14.22
CA LYS A 235 4.25 -7.26 -15.02
C LYS A 235 5.06 -8.28 -14.21
N VAL A 236 5.29 -8.01 -12.92
CA VAL A 236 5.97 -8.95 -12.03
C VAL A 236 5.10 -10.20 -11.82
N ALA A 237 3.81 -10.03 -11.55
CA ALA A 237 2.87 -11.13 -11.36
C ALA A 237 2.77 -12.01 -12.61
N GLU A 238 2.59 -11.41 -13.79
CA GLU A 238 2.51 -12.12 -15.07
C GLU A 238 3.79 -12.91 -15.38
N ASN A 239 4.97 -12.32 -15.13
CA ASN A 239 6.26 -13.01 -15.30
C ASN A 239 6.42 -14.23 -14.39
N LEU A 240 5.72 -14.26 -13.26
CA LEU A 240 5.70 -15.37 -12.30
C LEU A 240 4.59 -16.39 -12.59
N GLY A 241 3.84 -16.22 -13.69
CA GLY A 241 2.75 -17.11 -14.09
C GLY A 241 1.45 -16.90 -13.27
N ILE A 242 1.30 -15.75 -12.61
CA ILE A 242 0.09 -15.39 -11.89
C ILE A 242 -0.90 -14.76 -12.88
N THR A 243 -2.14 -15.24 -12.86
CA THR A 243 -3.20 -14.69 -13.70
C THR A 243 -3.69 -13.36 -13.12
N VAL A 244 -3.69 -12.32 -13.95
CA VAL A 244 -4.30 -11.01 -13.66
C VAL A 244 -5.51 -10.83 -14.57
N LYS A 245 -6.69 -10.57 -14.01
CA LYS A 245 -7.93 -10.30 -14.76
C LYS A 245 -8.36 -8.85 -14.60
N ASP A 246 -9.04 -8.30 -15.60
CA ASP A 246 -9.71 -7.00 -15.44
C ASP A 246 -10.89 -7.14 -14.47
N LEU A 247 -10.94 -6.27 -13.46
CA LEU A 247 -12.01 -6.26 -12.47
C LEU A 247 -13.36 -5.92 -13.11
N LYS A 248 -13.42 -5.02 -14.11
CA LYS A 248 -14.64 -4.64 -14.84
C LYS A 248 -15.28 -5.84 -15.52
N GLU A 249 -14.48 -6.62 -16.22
CA GLU A 249 -14.95 -7.78 -17.00
C GLU A 249 -15.38 -8.94 -16.10
N SER A 250 -14.72 -9.10 -14.96
CA SER A 250 -15.08 -10.14 -13.98
C SER A 250 -16.46 -9.92 -13.34
N HIS A 251 -16.93 -8.67 -13.26
CA HIS A 251 -18.29 -8.37 -12.82
C HIS A 251 -19.36 -8.76 -13.85
N SER A 252 -19.04 -8.72 -15.15
CA SER A 252 -19.96 -9.22 -16.17
C SER A 252 -20.09 -10.74 -16.18
N GLU A 253 -19.01 -11.49 -15.90
CA GLU A 253 -19.06 -12.97 -15.85
C GLU A 253 -19.71 -13.53 -14.57
N SER A 254 -19.67 -12.79 -13.46
CA SER A 254 -20.21 -13.24 -12.17
C SER A 254 -21.75 -13.32 -12.08
N GLN A 255 -22.48 -12.87 -13.12
CA GLN A 255 -23.92 -13.14 -13.26
C GLN A 255 -24.23 -14.51 -13.90
N GLU A 256 -23.26 -15.20 -14.51
CA GLU A 256 -23.45 -16.53 -15.11
C GLU A 256 -22.85 -17.69 -14.29
N LEU A 257 -22.02 -17.42 -13.28
CA LEU A 257 -21.30 -18.46 -12.52
C LEU A 257 -22.05 -19.06 -11.31
N HIS A 258 -23.36 -18.84 -11.20
CA HIS A 258 -24.20 -19.57 -10.23
C HIS A 258 -24.76 -20.91 -10.75
N SER A 259 -24.36 -21.35 -11.95
CA SER A 259 -24.56 -22.73 -12.39
C SER A 259 -23.34 -23.22 -13.17
N GLU A 260 -22.41 -23.88 -12.48
CA GLU A 260 -21.79 -25.15 -12.89
C GLU A 260 -20.52 -25.42 -12.09
N SER A 261 -20.68 -26.22 -11.03
CA SER A 261 -19.57 -26.87 -10.35
C SER A 261 -19.10 -28.05 -11.19
N GLN A 262 -18.14 -27.86 -12.10
CA GLN A 262 -17.45 -29.00 -12.70
C GLN A 262 -16.43 -29.56 -11.70
N LYS A 263 -16.87 -30.62 -11.01
CA LYS A 263 -16.02 -31.52 -10.22
C LYS A 263 -15.17 -32.35 -11.19
N VAL A 264 -13.90 -31.99 -11.36
CA VAL A 264 -12.90 -32.90 -11.88
C VAL A 264 -12.17 -33.53 -10.69
N TYR A 265 -12.54 -34.78 -10.39
CA TYR A 265 -11.84 -35.61 -9.41
C TYR A 265 -10.50 -36.02 -10.00
N ASN A 266 -9.40 -35.54 -9.42
CA ASN A 266 -8.13 -36.23 -9.49
C ASN A 266 -7.66 -36.53 -8.06
N SER A 267 -7.58 -37.82 -7.77
CA SER A 267 -7.03 -38.36 -6.53
C SER A 267 -5.58 -37.89 -6.37
N SER A 268 -5.23 -37.47 -5.15
CA SER A 268 -3.87 -37.19 -4.67
C SER A 268 -3.13 -35.99 -5.28
N GLN A 269 -3.63 -34.77 -5.02
CA GLN A 269 -2.83 -33.55 -4.89
C GLN A 269 -3.66 -32.50 -4.13
N LYS A 270 -3.09 -31.86 -3.11
CA LYS A 270 -3.70 -30.67 -2.48
C LYS A 270 -3.99 -29.67 -3.61
N LEU A 271 -5.26 -29.33 -3.78
CA LEU A 271 -5.74 -28.38 -4.78
C LEU A 271 -5.13 -27.00 -4.50
N HIS A 272 -3.93 -26.72 -5.01
CA HIS A 272 -3.44 -25.35 -5.06
C HIS A 272 -4.30 -24.61 -6.07
N ARG A 273 -5.40 -24.00 -5.61
CA ARG A 273 -6.11 -23.00 -6.41
C ARG A 273 -5.08 -21.97 -6.85
N GLN A 274 -4.84 -21.87 -8.15
CA GLN A 274 -4.01 -20.81 -8.71
C GLN A 274 -4.66 -19.48 -8.32
N LYS A 275 -3.91 -18.66 -7.58
CA LYS A 275 -4.44 -17.39 -7.07
C LYS A 275 -4.55 -16.41 -8.24
N ILE A 276 -5.74 -15.83 -8.39
CA ILE A 276 -6.03 -14.81 -9.40
C ILE A 276 -5.91 -13.44 -8.72
N LEU A 277 -5.22 -12.52 -9.38
CA LEU A 277 -5.24 -11.10 -9.04
C LEU A 277 -6.16 -10.37 -10.01
N TYR A 278 -6.68 -9.22 -9.57
CA TYR A 278 -7.49 -8.35 -10.41
C TYR A 278 -6.75 -7.05 -10.68
N GLU A 279 -7.07 -6.36 -11.76
CA GLU A 279 -6.63 -4.99 -12.03
C GLU A 279 -7.84 -4.07 -12.18
N GLY A 280 -7.79 -2.85 -11.65
CA GLY A 280 -8.85 -1.88 -11.87
C GLY A 280 -8.54 -0.49 -11.32
N SER A 281 -9.32 0.49 -11.74
CA SER A 281 -9.33 1.84 -11.17
C SER A 281 -10.09 1.87 -9.85
N TRP A 282 -10.00 2.97 -9.09
CA TRP A 282 -10.82 3.17 -7.89
C TRP A 282 -12.33 3.10 -8.15
N SER A 283 -12.78 3.47 -9.37
CA SER A 283 -14.18 3.31 -9.78
C SER A 283 -14.59 1.84 -9.89
N ASP A 284 -13.71 1.01 -10.44
CA ASP A 284 -13.97 -0.43 -10.61
C ASP A 284 -13.97 -1.13 -9.26
N ILE A 285 -13.00 -0.79 -8.41
CA ILE A 285 -12.90 -1.29 -7.03
C ILE A 285 -14.14 -0.90 -6.23
N LEU A 286 -14.61 0.35 -6.35
CA LEU A 286 -15.85 0.80 -5.70
C LEU A 286 -17.07 0.01 -6.18
N ASN A 287 -17.18 -0.22 -7.49
CA ASN A 287 -18.28 -1.00 -8.05
C ASN A 287 -18.23 -2.46 -7.58
N ALA A 288 -17.04 -3.05 -7.52
CA ALA A 288 -16.81 -4.38 -6.98
C ALA A 288 -17.27 -4.49 -5.53
N LEU A 289 -16.81 -3.55 -4.70
CA LEU A 289 -17.10 -3.53 -3.28
C LEU A 289 -18.60 -3.43 -2.97
N LYS A 290 -19.38 -2.73 -3.80
CA LYS A 290 -20.85 -2.62 -3.66
C LYS A 290 -21.59 -3.94 -3.89
N THR A 291 -20.94 -4.93 -4.49
CA THR A 291 -21.52 -6.25 -4.81
C THR A 291 -21.10 -7.37 -3.87
N LEU A 292 -20.10 -7.13 -3.00
CA LEU A 292 -19.62 -8.08 -1.98
C LEU A 292 -20.52 -8.10 -0.73
#